data_AF-A0A2P8QDP3-F1
#
_entry.id   AF-A0A2P8QDP3-F1
#
_cell.length_a   1.000
_cell.length_b   1.000
_cell.length_c   1.000
_cell.angle_alpha   90.00
_cell.angle_beta   90.00
_cell.angle_gamma   90.00
#
_symmetry.space_group_name_H-M   'P 1'
#
loop_
_entity.id
_entity.type
_entity.pdbx_description
1 polymer ?
#
loop_
_entity_poly.entity_id
_entity_poly.type
_entity_poly.pdbx_seq_one_letter_code
_entity_poly.pdbx_strand_id
1 'polypeptide(L)'
;MRRVTAMTRALLPPVWRSLPRRALAAAAAVGLLLAAVPRLQSGPPDPLVGLYSLRAAALVLALGLAFLLDDPARHITSAVPVRRPVRVALRVALVAPWAALTWTTALLLVPESSRPPAGALTLEAAATAVLALAAAALSIRRTRTTEPGAAISTWLLATGVTAALLLPPDWTLFVTPDDPHWHSTHDRWTLLLIVAAALAARSVTEPLRGRPFRRPSPEPL
;
A
#
# COMPACT_ATOMS: atom_id res chain seq x y z
N MET A 1 18.63 0.79 24.73
CA MET A 1 17.73 -0.22 24.11
C MET A 1 16.46 -0.51 24.92
N ARG A 2 16.48 -0.79 26.23
CA ARG A 2 15.28 -1.17 27.03
C ARG A 2 14.09 -0.18 27.02
N ARG A 3 14.31 1.14 26.96
CA ARG A 3 13.23 2.14 26.90
C ARG A 3 12.49 2.16 25.56
N VAL A 4 13.19 1.91 24.46
CA VAL A 4 12.60 1.89 23.11
C VAL A 4 11.67 0.69 22.99
N THR A 5 12.10 -0.50 23.42
CA THR A 5 11.27 -1.72 23.38
C THR A 5 10.03 -1.64 24.29
N ALA A 6 10.15 -1.02 25.48
CA ALA A 6 9.01 -0.78 26.36
C ALA A 6 7.97 0.15 25.71
N MET A 7 8.43 1.23 25.07
CA MET A 7 7.58 2.19 24.38
C MET A 7 6.93 1.58 23.12
N THR A 8 7.66 0.77 22.34
CA THR A 8 7.10 0.04 21.20
C THR A 8 6.03 -0.97 21.63
N ARG A 9 6.28 -1.73 22.71
CA ARG A 9 5.28 -2.66 23.27
C ARG A 9 4.04 -1.93 23.79
N ALA A 10 4.20 -0.76 24.41
CA ALA A 10 3.07 0.04 24.89
C ALA A 10 2.20 0.59 23.74
N LEU A 11 2.79 0.84 22.57
CA LEU A 11 2.07 1.34 21.39
C LEU A 11 1.40 0.24 20.55
N LEU A 12 1.80 -1.02 20.72
CA LEU A 12 1.27 -2.14 19.95
C LEU A 12 -0.27 -2.31 20.12
N PRO A 13 -0.82 -2.35 21.35
CA PRO A 13 -2.26 -2.58 21.54
C PRO A 13 -3.15 -1.45 20.98
N PRO A 14 -2.84 -0.15 21.20
CA PRO A 14 -3.59 0.94 20.59
C PRO A 14 -3.54 0.89 19.06
N VAL A 15 -2.36 0.62 18.48
CA VAL A 15 -2.19 0.55 17.04
C VAL A 15 -2.98 -0.60 16.45
N TRP A 16 -2.92 -1.79 17.07
CA TRP A 16 -3.67 -2.98 16.67
C TRP A 16 -5.19 -2.79 16.70
N ARG A 17 -5.71 -2.03 17.67
CA ARG A 17 -7.15 -1.69 17.74
C ARG A 17 -7.54 -0.63 16.71
N SER A 18 -6.64 0.27 16.34
CA SER A 18 -6.89 1.34 15.36
C SER A 18 -6.79 0.89 13.90
N LEU A 19 -6.42 -0.38 13.63
CA LEU A 19 -6.31 -0.86 12.25
C LEU A 19 -7.69 -0.92 11.58
N PRO A 20 -7.80 -0.55 10.29
CA PRO A 20 -9.05 -0.60 9.53
C PRO A 20 -9.36 -2.04 9.11
N ARG A 21 -9.64 -2.90 10.09
CA ARG A 21 -9.82 -4.36 9.88
C ARG A 21 -10.89 -4.67 8.85
N ARG A 22 -11.97 -3.87 8.79
CA ARG A 22 -13.05 -4.04 7.80
C ARG A 22 -12.56 -3.79 6.38
N ALA A 23 -11.84 -2.69 6.15
CA ALA A 23 -11.30 -2.37 4.83
C ALA A 23 -10.27 -3.41 4.38
N LEU A 24 -9.38 -3.85 5.29
CA LEU A 24 -8.43 -4.91 5.01
C LEU A 24 -9.14 -6.23 4.71
N ALA A 25 -10.05 -6.68 5.57
CA ALA A 25 -10.80 -7.92 5.36
C ALA A 25 -11.61 -7.90 4.06
N ALA A 26 -12.28 -6.79 3.74
CA ALA A 26 -13.02 -6.62 2.49
C ALA A 26 -12.08 -6.68 1.27
N ALA A 27 -10.95 -5.97 1.31
CA ALA A 27 -9.96 -6.00 0.24
C ALA A 27 -9.36 -7.40 0.04
N ALA A 28 -9.08 -8.14 1.12
CA ALA A 28 -8.64 -9.53 1.01
C ALA A 28 -9.73 -10.44 0.45
N ALA A 29 -10.96 -10.33 0.94
CA ALA A 29 -12.06 -11.15 0.43
C ALA A 29 -12.26 -10.91 -1.07
N VAL A 30 -12.37 -9.66 -1.49
CA VAL A 30 -12.54 -9.30 -2.91
C VAL A 30 -11.31 -9.70 -3.74
N GLY A 31 -10.09 -9.45 -3.25
CA GLY A 31 -8.86 -9.84 -3.95
C GLY A 31 -8.74 -11.36 -4.13
N LEU A 32 -9.08 -12.15 -3.11
CA LEU A 32 -9.08 -13.61 -3.20
C LEU A 32 -10.20 -14.13 -4.11
N LEU A 33 -11.38 -13.51 -4.09
CA LEU A 33 -12.47 -13.84 -5.02
C LEU A 33 -12.05 -13.61 -6.46
N LEU A 34 -11.40 -12.47 -6.75
CA LEU A 34 -10.86 -12.18 -8.08
C LEU A 34 -9.79 -13.19 -8.50
N ALA A 35 -8.87 -13.55 -7.59
CA ALA A 35 -7.85 -14.56 -7.85
C ALA A 35 -8.42 -15.98 -8.06
N ALA A 36 -9.61 -16.27 -7.53
CA ALA A 36 -10.29 -17.54 -7.70
C ALA A 36 -11.09 -17.65 -9.01
N VAL A 37 -11.32 -16.54 -9.73
CA VAL A 37 -12.08 -16.51 -11.00
C VAL A 37 -11.63 -17.58 -12.00
N PRO A 38 -10.32 -17.80 -12.26
CA PRO A 38 -9.87 -18.84 -13.20
C PRO A 38 -10.30 -20.26 -12.82
N ARG A 39 -10.58 -20.55 -11.53
CA ARG A 39 -11.05 -21.86 -11.07
C ARG A 39 -12.56 -22.03 -11.20
N LEU A 40 -13.31 -20.95 -11.26
CA LEU A 40 -14.76 -20.96 -11.39
C LEU A 40 -15.21 -21.08 -12.85
N GLN A 41 -14.30 -20.90 -13.80
CA GLN A 41 -14.57 -21.04 -15.22
C GLN A 41 -14.59 -22.52 -15.61
N SER A 42 -15.70 -22.95 -16.21
CA SER A 42 -15.84 -24.27 -16.81
C SER A 42 -15.11 -24.28 -18.16
N GLY A 43 -13.82 -24.60 -18.16
CA GLY A 43 -13.02 -24.67 -19.39
C GLY A 43 -11.53 -24.92 -19.11
N PRO A 44 -10.72 -25.15 -20.17
CA PRO A 44 -9.27 -25.16 -20.03
C PRO A 44 -8.82 -23.79 -19.50
N PRO A 45 -7.93 -23.77 -18.49
CA PRO A 45 -7.64 -22.55 -17.78
C PRO A 45 -6.77 -21.62 -18.66
N ASP A 46 -7.29 -20.42 -18.93
CA ASP A 46 -6.66 -19.42 -19.80
C ASP A 46 -5.57 -18.62 -19.05
N PRO A 47 -4.30 -18.64 -19.52
CA PRO A 47 -3.21 -17.84 -18.94
C PRO A 47 -3.49 -16.34 -18.85
N LEU A 48 -4.23 -15.77 -19.80
CA LEU A 48 -4.57 -14.33 -19.80
C LEU A 48 -5.55 -14.00 -18.68
N VAL A 49 -6.54 -14.87 -18.46
CA VAL A 49 -7.49 -14.72 -17.34
C VAL A 49 -6.75 -14.80 -16.02
N GLY A 50 -5.80 -15.73 -15.86
CA GLY A 50 -4.94 -15.82 -14.67
C GLY A 50 -4.13 -14.55 -14.42
N LEU A 51 -3.51 -13.99 -15.46
CA LEU A 51 -2.74 -12.76 -15.40
C LEU A 51 -3.57 -11.56 -14.95
N TYR A 52 -4.68 -11.28 -15.62
CA TYR A 52 -5.53 -10.13 -15.30
C TYR A 52 -6.23 -10.29 -13.95
N SER A 53 -6.59 -11.52 -13.55
CA SER A 53 -7.15 -11.80 -12.23
C SER A 53 -6.16 -11.46 -11.10
N LEU A 54 -4.88 -11.81 -11.26
CA LEU A 54 -3.85 -11.48 -10.28
C LEU A 54 -3.53 -9.99 -10.23
N ARG A 55 -3.49 -9.31 -11.39
CA ARG A 55 -3.32 -7.85 -11.45
C ARG A 55 -4.49 -7.13 -10.77
N ALA A 56 -5.72 -7.59 -10.99
CA ALA A 56 -6.91 -7.05 -10.32
C ALA A 56 -6.87 -7.29 -8.80
N ALA A 57 -6.48 -8.49 -8.36
CA ALA A 57 -6.30 -8.82 -6.96
C ALA A 57 -5.23 -7.93 -6.30
N ALA A 58 -4.09 -7.72 -6.96
CA ALA A 58 -3.02 -6.84 -6.50
C ALA A 58 -3.53 -5.39 -6.30
N LEU A 59 -4.30 -4.88 -7.25
CA LEU A 59 -4.89 -3.55 -7.18
C LEU A 59 -5.85 -3.42 -5.99
N VAL A 60 -6.77 -4.37 -5.82
CA VAL A 60 -7.74 -4.35 -4.71
C VAL A 60 -7.05 -4.43 -3.35
N LEU A 61 -6.03 -5.28 -3.22
CA LEU A 61 -5.22 -5.36 -2.00
C LEU A 61 -4.50 -4.03 -1.72
N ALA A 62 -3.94 -3.38 -2.75
CA ALA A 62 -3.30 -2.08 -2.61
C ALA A 62 -4.30 -0.97 -2.21
N LEU A 63 -5.54 -1.00 -2.72
CA LEU A 63 -6.59 -0.09 -2.29
C LEU A 63 -6.92 -0.28 -0.81
N GLY A 64 -7.02 -1.52 -0.33
CA GLY A 64 -7.17 -1.81 1.10
C GLY A 64 -6.05 -1.23 1.97
N LEU A 65 -4.81 -1.24 1.45
CA LEU A 65 -3.65 -0.64 2.12
C LEU A 65 -3.70 0.90 2.15
N ALA A 66 -4.37 1.55 1.19
CA ALA A 66 -4.53 3.01 1.22
C ALA A 66 -5.31 3.48 2.48
N PHE A 67 -6.26 2.68 2.95
CA PHE A 67 -7.02 2.93 4.18
C PHE A 67 -6.20 2.71 5.45
N LEU A 68 -5.01 2.08 5.38
CA LEU A 68 -4.19 1.78 6.56
C LEU A 68 -3.82 3.05 7.37
N LEU A 69 -3.76 4.19 6.69
CA LEU A 69 -3.43 5.47 7.29
C LEU A 69 -4.65 6.36 7.58
N ASP A 70 -5.86 5.92 7.21
CA ASP A 70 -7.10 6.56 7.68
C ASP A 70 -7.20 6.35 9.19
N ASP A 71 -7.24 7.46 9.91
CA ASP A 71 -7.46 7.48 11.35
C ASP A 71 -8.66 8.39 11.62
N PRO A 72 -9.88 7.82 11.73
CA PRO A 72 -11.09 8.61 11.96
C PRO A 72 -11.08 9.33 13.31
N ALA A 73 -10.13 9.05 14.22
CA ALA A 73 -10.00 9.72 15.52
C ALA A 73 -8.83 10.73 15.57
N ARG A 74 -8.28 11.12 14.41
CA ARG A 74 -7.14 12.06 14.32
C ARG A 74 -7.37 13.40 15.04
N HIS A 75 -8.61 13.84 15.15
CA HIS A 75 -8.98 15.11 15.80
C HIS A 75 -8.85 15.07 17.33
N ILE A 76 -8.87 13.88 17.95
CA ILE A 76 -8.83 13.72 19.42
C ILE A 76 -7.43 13.33 19.92
N THR A 77 -6.60 12.73 19.06
CA THR A 77 -5.26 12.17 19.42
C THR A 77 -4.07 13.08 19.11
N SER A 78 -4.30 14.32 18.65
CA SER A 78 -3.24 15.28 18.27
C SER A 78 -2.30 15.67 19.43
N ALA A 79 -2.70 15.39 20.67
CA ALA A 79 -1.93 15.66 21.89
C ALA A 79 -0.89 14.57 22.26
N VAL A 80 -0.83 13.43 21.55
CA VAL A 80 0.05 12.32 21.94
C VAL A 80 1.50 12.53 21.44
N PRO A 81 2.52 12.53 22.32
CA PRO A 81 3.91 12.88 22.01
C PRO A 81 4.69 11.75 21.32
N VAL A 82 4.05 11.01 20.41
CA VAL A 82 4.70 9.96 19.63
C VAL A 82 4.97 10.47 18.23
N ARG A 83 6.21 10.28 17.77
CA ARG A 83 6.65 10.70 16.43
C ARG A 83 5.83 9.97 15.36
N ARG A 84 5.32 10.72 14.39
CA ARG A 84 4.57 10.22 13.23
C ARG A 84 5.23 9.02 12.50
N PRO A 85 6.56 8.97 12.28
CA PRO A 85 7.19 7.84 11.61
C PRO A 85 7.04 6.50 12.31
N VAL A 86 7.09 6.50 13.64
CA VAL A 86 7.03 5.26 14.42
C VAL A 86 5.64 4.62 14.30
N ARG A 87 4.57 5.43 14.29
CA ARG A 87 3.19 4.92 14.13
C ARG A 87 2.95 4.33 12.75
N VAL A 88 3.42 5.00 11.69
CA VAL A 88 3.28 4.51 10.31
C VAL A 88 4.06 3.21 10.12
N ALA A 89 5.33 3.19 10.55
CA ALA A 89 6.16 1.99 10.44
C ALA A 89 5.55 0.80 11.21
N LEU A 90 5.02 1.04 12.40
CA LEU A 90 4.39 -0.03 13.20
C LEU A 90 3.10 -0.55 12.56
N ARG A 91 2.25 0.32 11.99
CA ARG A 91 1.05 -0.09 11.25
C ARG A 91 1.41 -0.93 10.02
N VAL A 92 2.39 -0.48 9.24
CA VAL A 92 2.86 -1.20 8.05
C VAL A 92 3.46 -2.55 8.45
N ALA A 93 4.30 -2.59 9.48
CA ALA A 93 4.92 -3.84 9.96
C ALA A 93 3.90 -4.88 10.45
N LEU A 94 2.80 -4.44 11.09
CA LEU A 94 1.73 -5.34 11.53
C LEU A 94 0.89 -5.88 10.38
N VAL A 95 0.71 -5.12 9.30
CA VAL A 95 -0.11 -5.53 8.15
C VAL A 95 0.69 -6.26 7.08
N ALA A 96 2.00 -6.02 6.98
CA ALA A 96 2.90 -6.68 6.04
C ALA A 96 2.79 -8.22 6.02
N PRO A 97 2.84 -8.95 7.16
CA PRO A 97 2.72 -10.41 7.13
C PRO A 97 1.34 -10.87 6.65
N TRP A 98 0.29 -10.15 7.03
CA TRP A 98 -1.07 -10.45 6.58
C TRP A 98 -1.22 -10.21 5.07
N ALA A 99 -0.67 -9.11 4.55
CA ALA A 99 -0.65 -8.81 3.11
C ALA A 99 0.16 -9.84 2.31
N ALA A 100 1.28 -10.31 2.86
CA ALA A 100 2.09 -11.37 2.24
C ALA A 100 1.32 -12.70 2.19
N LEU A 101 0.61 -13.06 3.26
CA LEU A 101 -0.21 -14.27 3.31
C LEU A 101 -1.37 -14.20 2.31
N THR A 102 -2.09 -13.08 2.24
CA THR A 102 -3.21 -12.92 1.31
C THR A 102 -2.73 -12.95 -0.15
N TRP A 103 -1.61 -12.29 -0.46
CA TRP A 103 -1.00 -12.35 -1.80
C TRP A 103 -0.53 -13.77 -2.16
N THR A 104 0.13 -14.46 -1.23
CA THR A 104 0.57 -15.86 -1.45
C THR A 104 -0.63 -16.76 -1.72
N THR A 105 -1.72 -16.57 -0.97
CA THR A 105 -2.97 -17.29 -1.19
C THR A 105 -3.54 -16.99 -2.57
N ALA A 106 -3.54 -15.73 -3.02
CA ALA A 106 -3.97 -15.35 -4.36
C ALA A 106 -3.15 -16.05 -5.46
N LEU A 107 -1.82 -16.12 -5.33
CA LEU A 107 -0.96 -16.85 -6.27
C LEU A 107 -1.28 -18.35 -6.32
N LEU A 108 -1.57 -18.95 -5.16
CA LEU A 108 -1.94 -20.36 -5.03
C LEU A 108 -3.38 -20.63 -5.49
N LEU A 109 -4.23 -19.61 -5.57
CA LEU A 109 -5.59 -19.72 -6.10
C LEU A 109 -5.61 -19.86 -7.63
N VAL A 110 -4.59 -19.36 -8.32
CA VAL A 110 -4.47 -19.54 -9.77
C VAL A 110 -3.92 -20.93 -10.10
N PRO A 111 -4.57 -21.70 -11.01
CA PRO A 111 -4.07 -22.98 -11.50
C PRO A 111 -2.65 -22.89 -12.04
N GLU A 112 -1.83 -23.91 -11.80
CA GLU A 112 -0.42 -23.92 -12.20
C GLU A 112 -0.23 -23.81 -13.72
N SER A 113 -1.11 -24.46 -14.50
CA SER A 113 -1.12 -24.43 -15.96
C SER A 113 -1.34 -23.03 -16.56
N SER A 114 -1.85 -22.10 -15.76
CA SER A 114 -2.21 -20.74 -16.18
C SER A 114 -1.55 -19.69 -15.29
N ARG A 115 -0.57 -20.11 -14.48
CA ARG A 115 0.12 -19.25 -13.53
C ARG A 115 1.22 -18.48 -14.27
N PRO A 116 1.08 -17.15 -14.42
CA PRO A 116 2.15 -16.31 -14.97
C PRO A 116 3.37 -16.26 -14.03
N PRO A 117 4.52 -15.74 -14.49
CA PRO A 117 5.74 -15.66 -13.69
C PRO A 117 5.50 -14.91 -12.36
N ALA A 118 5.55 -15.64 -11.24
CA ALA A 118 5.15 -15.11 -9.94
C ALA A 118 6.03 -13.93 -9.48
N GLY A 119 7.34 -13.97 -9.75
CA GLY A 119 8.27 -12.90 -9.37
C GLY A 119 7.90 -11.54 -9.98
N ALA A 120 7.61 -11.53 -11.28
CA ALA A 120 7.16 -10.35 -12.01
C ALA A 120 5.88 -9.76 -11.41
N LEU A 121 4.86 -10.58 -11.19
CA LEU A 121 3.61 -10.10 -10.58
C LEU A 121 3.76 -9.69 -9.11
N THR A 122 4.65 -10.33 -8.35
CA THR A 122 4.95 -9.89 -6.98
C THR A 122 5.59 -8.49 -6.98
N LEU A 123 6.41 -8.18 -7.98
CA LEU A 123 6.99 -6.85 -8.16
C LEU A 123 5.90 -5.82 -8.49
N GLU A 124 5.02 -6.11 -9.45
CA GLU A 124 3.89 -5.24 -9.78
C GLU A 124 3.03 -4.97 -8.54
N ALA A 125 2.64 -6.02 -7.81
CA ALA A 125 1.84 -5.91 -6.61
C ALA A 125 2.52 -5.11 -5.49
N ALA A 126 3.82 -5.35 -5.26
CA ALA A 126 4.60 -4.60 -4.27
C ALA A 126 4.69 -3.12 -4.65
N ALA A 127 4.93 -2.82 -5.92
CA ALA A 127 4.99 -1.46 -6.44
C ALA A 127 3.66 -0.72 -6.25
N THR A 128 2.53 -1.34 -6.60
CA THR A 128 1.20 -0.74 -6.39
C THR A 128 0.91 -0.51 -4.91
N ALA A 129 1.25 -1.48 -4.05
CA ALA A 129 1.07 -1.36 -2.60
C ALA A 129 1.90 -0.20 -2.01
N VAL A 130 3.17 -0.09 -2.39
CA VAL A 130 4.06 0.99 -1.91
C VAL A 130 3.61 2.35 -2.45
N LEU A 131 3.15 2.44 -3.70
CA LEU A 131 2.55 3.66 -4.24
C LEU A 131 1.32 4.11 -3.44
N ALA A 132 0.40 3.18 -3.14
CA ALA A 132 -0.79 3.48 -2.36
C ALA A 132 -0.42 4.04 -0.97
N LEU A 133 0.55 3.41 -0.29
CA LEU A 133 1.07 3.86 0.99
C LEU A 133 1.78 5.22 0.91
N ALA A 134 2.57 5.45 -0.15
CA ALA A 134 3.28 6.71 -0.38
C ALA A 134 2.29 7.87 -0.61
N ALA A 135 1.27 7.64 -1.43
CA ALA A 135 0.19 8.59 -1.67
C ALA A 135 -0.57 8.91 -0.38
N ALA A 136 -0.95 7.88 0.40
CA ALA A 136 -1.53 8.01 1.73
C ALA A 136 -0.68 8.86 2.68
N ALA A 137 0.62 8.59 2.78
CA ALA A 137 1.51 9.34 3.63
C ALA A 137 1.66 10.81 3.18
N LEU A 138 1.71 11.06 1.86
CA LEU A 138 1.83 12.39 1.28
C LEU A 138 0.56 13.23 1.46
N SER A 139 -0.62 12.64 1.24
CA SER A 139 -1.92 13.29 1.44
C SER A 139 -2.08 13.76 2.88
N ILE A 140 -1.78 12.90 3.85
CA ILE A 140 -1.80 13.25 5.28
C ILE A 140 -0.78 14.34 5.65
N ARG A 141 0.29 14.50 4.86
CA ARG A 141 1.26 15.59 5.04
C ARG A 141 0.75 16.92 4.52
N ARG A 142 0.09 16.90 3.36
CA ARG A 142 -0.30 18.12 2.65
C ARG A 142 -1.68 18.63 3.05
N THR A 143 -2.55 17.76 3.52
CA THR A 143 -3.96 18.09 3.73
C THR A 143 -4.39 17.79 5.16
N ARG A 144 -5.27 18.65 5.70
CA ARG A 144 -5.95 18.45 7.00
C ARG A 144 -7.24 17.63 6.89
N THR A 145 -7.50 17.03 5.72
CA THR A 145 -8.74 16.30 5.43
C THR A 145 -8.90 15.07 6.34
N THR A 146 -10.17 14.79 6.63
CA THR A 146 -10.60 13.78 7.60
C THR A 146 -10.47 12.34 7.08
N GLU A 147 -10.44 12.13 5.75
CA GLU A 147 -10.48 10.80 5.11
C GLU A 147 -9.59 10.72 3.83
N PRO A 148 -8.25 10.72 3.97
CA PRO A 148 -7.34 10.54 2.84
C PRO A 148 -7.53 9.23 2.05
N GLY A 149 -8.03 8.16 2.67
CA GLY A 149 -8.11 6.83 2.06
C GLY A 149 -8.97 6.77 0.78
N ALA A 150 -10.15 7.39 0.81
CA ALA A 150 -11.07 7.40 -0.34
C ALA A 150 -10.49 8.20 -1.53
N ALA A 151 -9.97 9.40 -1.27
CA ALA A 151 -9.38 10.24 -2.31
C ALA A 151 -8.19 9.56 -3.01
N ILE A 152 -7.39 8.81 -2.25
CA ILE A 152 -6.20 8.12 -2.77
C ILE A 152 -6.57 6.86 -3.51
N SER A 153 -7.60 6.15 -3.05
CA SER A 153 -8.19 5.04 -3.79
C SER A 153 -8.71 5.49 -5.14
N THR A 154 -9.46 6.60 -5.17
CA THR A 154 -9.95 7.22 -6.41
C THR A 154 -8.80 7.67 -7.32
N TRP A 155 -7.76 8.31 -6.76
CA TRP A 155 -6.60 8.73 -7.53
C TRP A 155 -5.82 7.55 -8.11
N LEU A 156 -5.62 6.48 -7.33
CA LEU A 156 -4.92 5.27 -7.78
C LEU A 156 -5.69 4.57 -8.90
N LEU A 157 -7.02 4.45 -8.75
CA LEU A 157 -7.91 3.90 -9.77
C LEU A 157 -7.90 4.75 -11.04
N ALA A 158 -8.06 6.07 -10.91
CA ALA A 158 -8.03 6.99 -12.03
C ALA A 158 -6.68 6.90 -12.75
N THR A 159 -5.57 6.93 -12.02
CA THR A 159 -4.22 6.84 -12.61
C THR A 159 -3.99 5.50 -13.30
N GLY A 160 -4.44 4.39 -12.72
CA GLY A 160 -4.32 3.07 -13.34
C GLY A 160 -5.13 2.96 -14.64
N VAL A 161 -6.37 3.47 -14.64
CA VAL A 161 -7.24 3.50 -15.82
C VAL A 161 -6.68 4.44 -16.89
N THR A 162 -6.27 5.65 -16.51
CA THR A 162 -5.61 6.60 -17.40
C THR A 162 -4.35 5.99 -17.99
N ALA A 163 -3.54 5.30 -17.18
CA ALA A 163 -2.32 4.67 -17.66
C ALA A 163 -2.61 3.54 -18.66
N ALA A 164 -3.64 2.73 -18.42
CA ALA A 164 -4.05 1.67 -19.34
C ALA A 164 -4.61 2.21 -20.66
N LEU A 165 -5.28 3.37 -20.65
CA LEU A 165 -5.95 3.93 -21.83
C LEU A 165 -5.07 4.89 -22.66
N LEU A 166 -4.09 5.55 -22.03
CA LEU A 166 -3.36 6.67 -22.65
C LEU A 166 -1.86 6.43 -22.78
N LEU A 167 -1.28 5.36 -22.21
CA LEU A 167 0.14 5.08 -22.45
C LEU A 167 0.33 4.57 -23.89
N PRO A 168 1.30 5.13 -24.62
CA PRO A 168 1.71 4.61 -25.92
C PRO A 168 2.04 3.10 -25.83
N PRO A 169 1.89 2.35 -26.94
CA PRO A 169 2.20 0.91 -26.99
C PRO A 169 3.59 0.58 -26.40
N ASP A 170 4.57 1.42 -26.68
CA ASP A 170 5.97 1.25 -26.25
C ASP A 170 6.18 1.49 -24.74
N TRP A 171 5.22 2.13 -24.07
CA TRP A 171 5.24 2.46 -22.64
C TRP A 171 4.26 1.63 -21.81
N THR A 172 3.61 0.64 -22.41
CA THR A 172 2.61 -0.19 -21.72
C THR A 172 3.19 -0.82 -20.45
N LEU A 173 2.56 -0.48 -19.31
CA LEU A 173 2.89 -1.09 -18.00
C LEU A 173 2.29 -2.49 -17.85
N PHE A 174 1.37 -2.85 -18.74
CA PHE A 174 0.61 -4.10 -18.72
C PHE A 174 0.85 -4.85 -20.02
N VAL A 175 1.92 -5.62 -20.05
CA VAL A 175 2.27 -6.52 -21.16
C VAL A 175 1.94 -7.96 -20.80
N THR A 176 1.81 -8.83 -21.81
CA THR A 176 1.68 -10.28 -21.64
C THR A 176 3.07 -10.93 -21.54
N PRO A 177 3.19 -12.12 -20.91
CA PRO A 177 4.48 -12.81 -20.74
C PRO A 177 5.23 -13.09 -22.05
N ASP A 178 4.50 -13.26 -23.16
CA ASP A 178 5.07 -13.54 -24.48
C ASP A 178 5.52 -12.28 -25.24
N ASP A 179 5.32 -11.09 -24.66
CA ASP A 179 5.72 -9.82 -25.28
C ASP A 179 7.24 -9.60 -25.20
N PRO A 180 7.92 -9.23 -26.31
CA PRO A 180 9.35 -8.90 -26.31
C PRO A 180 9.74 -7.82 -25.28
N HIS A 181 8.82 -6.94 -24.90
CA HIS A 181 9.04 -5.85 -23.96
C HIS A 181 8.85 -6.26 -22.49
N TRP A 182 8.55 -7.53 -22.20
CA TRP A 182 8.30 -8.03 -20.84
C TRP A 182 9.35 -7.58 -19.82
N HIS A 183 10.63 -7.75 -20.15
CA HIS A 183 11.73 -7.33 -19.27
C HIS A 183 11.79 -5.82 -19.06
N SER A 184 11.75 -5.04 -20.14
CA SER A 184 11.78 -3.58 -20.11
C SER A 184 10.61 -3.00 -19.28
N THR A 185 9.44 -3.63 -19.32
CA THR A 185 8.29 -3.22 -18.50
C THR A 185 8.51 -3.50 -17.01
N HIS A 186 9.15 -4.62 -16.65
CA HIS A 186 9.48 -4.91 -15.26
C HIS A 186 10.60 -4.03 -14.70
N ASP A 187 11.51 -3.54 -15.55
CA ASP A 187 12.47 -2.51 -15.16
C ASP A 187 11.77 -1.20 -14.79
N ARG A 188 10.73 -0.81 -15.54
CA ARG A 188 9.89 0.36 -15.22
C ARG A 188 9.14 0.18 -13.91
N TRP A 189 8.58 -1.02 -13.66
CA TRP A 189 7.96 -1.36 -12.38
C TRP A 189 8.95 -1.30 -11.21
N THR A 190 10.19 -1.74 -11.42
CA THR A 190 11.28 -1.64 -10.44
C THR A 190 11.60 -0.18 -10.13
N LEU A 191 11.76 0.65 -11.16
CA LEU A 191 12.00 2.08 -11.00
C LEU A 191 10.85 2.75 -10.23
N LEU A 192 9.61 2.43 -10.60
CA LEU A 192 8.42 2.95 -9.96
C LEU A 192 8.34 2.54 -8.49
N LEU A 193 8.69 1.30 -8.14
CA LEU A 193 8.81 0.85 -6.75
C LEU A 193 9.86 1.66 -5.98
N ILE A 194 11.05 1.87 -6.56
CA ILE A 194 12.14 2.63 -5.94
C ILE A 194 11.68 4.07 -5.66
N VAL A 195 11.07 4.73 -6.65
CA VAL A 195 10.56 6.11 -6.51
C VAL A 195 9.46 6.18 -5.46
N ALA A 196 8.52 5.24 -5.46
CA ALA A 196 7.45 5.16 -4.48
C ALA A 196 7.99 4.98 -3.05
N ALA A 197 8.98 4.08 -2.87
CA ALA A 197 9.62 3.85 -1.59
C ALA A 197 10.38 5.10 -1.09
N ALA A 198 11.08 5.81 -1.97
CA ALA A 198 11.76 7.05 -1.65
C ALA A 198 10.76 8.16 -1.22
N LEU A 199 9.64 8.28 -1.92
CA LEU A 199 8.57 9.22 -1.57
C LEU A 199 7.91 8.85 -0.22
N ALA A 200 7.67 7.56 0.03
CA ALA A 200 7.18 7.07 1.32
C ALA A 200 8.17 7.41 2.45
N ALA A 201 9.47 7.11 2.28
CA ALA A 201 10.49 7.45 3.26
C ALA A 201 10.52 8.95 3.57
N ARG A 202 10.55 9.80 2.52
CA ARG A 202 10.61 11.27 2.65
C ARG A 202 9.35 11.85 3.29
N SER A 203 8.18 11.29 2.99
CA SER A 203 6.90 11.70 3.59
C SER A 203 6.75 11.24 5.04
N VAL A 204 7.54 10.27 5.49
CA VAL A 204 7.51 9.77 6.86
C VAL A 204 8.58 10.43 7.74
N THR A 205 9.72 10.87 7.19
CA THR A 205 10.77 11.60 7.90
C THR A 205 10.36 13.04 8.25
N GLU A 206 9.95 13.28 9.49
CA GLU A 206 9.71 14.62 10.03
C GLU A 206 11.03 15.43 10.03
N PRO A 207 11.08 16.69 9.53
CA PRO A 207 12.23 17.54 9.73
C PRO A 207 12.39 17.74 11.24
N LEU A 208 13.53 17.35 11.79
CA LEU A 208 13.92 17.62 13.19
C LEU A 208 14.12 19.12 13.39
N ARG A 209 13.08 19.95 13.24
CA ARG A 209 13.12 21.32 13.74
C ARG A 209 12.89 21.23 15.24
N GLY A 210 14.01 21.19 15.98
CA GLY A 210 14.04 21.50 17.39
C GLY A 210 13.34 22.86 17.57
N ARG A 211 12.10 22.82 18.07
CA ARG A 211 11.49 24.03 18.59
C ARG A 211 12.34 24.42 19.81
N PRO A 212 12.97 25.61 19.82
CA PRO A 212 13.60 26.08 21.03
C PRO A 212 12.51 26.11 22.10
N PHE A 213 12.80 25.49 23.24
CA PHE A 213 11.99 25.61 24.43
C PHE A 213 11.93 27.11 24.77
N ARG A 214 10.81 27.77 24.43
CA ARG A 214 10.60 29.16 24.77
C ARG A 214 10.44 29.19 26.29
N ARG A 215 11.51 29.54 27.00
CA ARG A 215 11.46 29.76 28.45
C ARG A 215 10.36 30.80 28.71
N PRO A 216 9.49 30.60 29.72
CA PRO A 216 8.60 31.65 30.16
C PRO A 216 9.44 32.86 30.57
N SER A 217 9.15 34.02 30.01
CA SER A 217 9.73 35.27 30.50
C SER A 217 9.29 35.47 31.95
N PRO A 218 10.19 35.80 32.89
CA PRO A 218 9.78 36.16 34.24
C PRO A 218 8.90 37.42 34.15
N GLU A 219 7.72 37.35 34.76
CA GLU A 219 6.82 38.49 34.94
C GLU A 219 7.54 39.58 35.76
N PRO A 220 7.51 40.86 35.35
CA PRO A 220 7.99 41.95 36.20
C PRO A 220 6.94 42.22 37.28
N LEU A 221 7.40 42.22 38.54
CA LEU A 221 6.66 42.72 39.71
C LEU A 221 6.50 44.24 39.66
#